data_AF-A0A1J8PD08-F1
#
_entry.id   AF-A0A1J8PD08-F1
#
_cell.length_a   1.000
_cell.length_b   1.000
_cell.length_c   1.000
_cell.angle_alpha   90.00
_cell.angle_beta   90.00
_cell.angle_gamma   90.00
#
_symmetry.space_group_name_H-M   'P 1'
#
loop_
_entity.id
_entity.type
_entity.pdbx_description
1 polymer ?
#
loop_
_entity_poly.entity_id
_entity_poly.type
_entity_poly.pdbx_seq_one_letter_code
_entity_poly.pdbx_strand_id
1 'polypeptide(L)'
;MQKYLIRESCTGGLIFYDSYERIVGGEKVVARREENTGGAEITIVFPSSNALPDDDEELNLNDYKYDIVSITGDIQVWWYIEGDLSERKEDELLEELYEGGNEEEKWSNIEGCHVAFLQGGYDIIKKL
;
A
#
# COMPACT_ATOMS: atom_id res chain seq x y z
N MET A 1 17.11 18.47 -1.18
CA MET A 1 16.38 17.21 -1.28
C MET A 1 17.10 16.34 -2.29
N GLN A 2 17.23 15.06 -2.00
CA GLN A 2 17.90 14.10 -2.88
C GLN A 2 16.89 13.01 -3.24
N LYS A 3 16.83 12.64 -4.52
CA LYS A 3 15.86 11.71 -5.07
C LYS A 3 16.55 10.40 -5.42
N TYR A 4 15.91 9.29 -5.09
CA TYR A 4 16.47 7.95 -5.27
C TYR A 4 15.43 7.02 -5.87
N LEU A 5 15.91 6.10 -6.70
CA LEU A 5 15.18 4.90 -7.06
C LEU A 5 15.68 3.78 -6.17
N ILE A 6 14.77 3.18 -5.42
CA ILE A 6 15.03 2.05 -4.53
C ILE A 6 14.18 0.86 -4.96
N ARG A 7 14.56 -0.33 -4.51
CA ARG A 7 13.74 -1.54 -4.61
C ARG A 7 13.93 -2.36 -3.35
N GLU A 8 12.89 -3.08 -2.97
CA GLU A 8 12.92 -4.00 -1.85
C GLU A 8 14.04 -5.05 -2.00
N SER A 9 14.80 -5.30 -0.93
CA SER A 9 15.91 -6.25 -0.91
C SER A 9 15.50 -7.66 -0.43
N CYS A 10 14.42 -7.76 0.34
CA CYS A 10 13.90 -9.01 0.90
C CYS A 10 12.37 -9.13 0.69
N THR A 11 11.64 -9.83 1.56
CA THR A 11 10.18 -10.04 1.43
C THR A 11 9.43 -9.27 2.52
N GLY A 12 8.50 -8.40 2.14
CA GLY A 12 7.79 -7.47 3.03
C GLY A 12 7.02 -6.36 2.29
N GLY A 13 7.56 -5.82 1.20
CA GLY A 13 6.96 -4.84 0.30
C GLY A 13 6.68 -3.47 0.93
N LEU A 14 6.32 -2.49 0.11
CA LEU A 14 5.47 -1.41 0.59
C LEU A 14 4.05 -1.96 0.60
N ILE A 15 3.38 -1.81 1.75
CA ILE A 15 1.99 -2.21 1.90
C ILE A 15 1.12 -0.97 2.07
N PHE A 16 0.09 -0.85 1.25
CA PHE A 16 -0.98 0.13 1.41
C PHE A 16 -2.22 -0.53 1.95
N TYR A 17 -2.84 0.12 2.94
CA TYR A 17 -4.15 -0.24 3.43
C TYR A 17 -5.09 0.93 3.20
N ASP A 18 -6.15 0.67 2.44
CA ASP A 18 -7.32 1.54 2.37
C ASP A 18 -8.53 0.80 2.91
N SER A 19 -9.44 1.53 3.53
CA SER A 19 -10.70 0.99 4.03
C SER A 19 -11.88 1.75 3.44
N TYR A 20 -12.93 1.00 3.15
CA TYR A 20 -14.14 1.52 2.55
C TYR A 20 -15.35 0.98 3.30
N GLU A 21 -16.42 1.77 3.37
CA GLU A 21 -17.65 1.37 4.04
C GLU A 21 -18.86 1.39 3.11
N ARG A 22 -19.81 0.51 3.40
CA ARG A 22 -21.10 0.44 2.72
C ARG A 22 -22.17 -0.07 3.68
N ILE A 23 -23.41 0.34 3.47
CA ILE A 23 -24.57 -0.25 4.15
C ILE A 23 -25.13 -1.40 3.30
N VAL A 24 -25.22 -2.59 3.88
CA VAL A 24 -25.78 -3.80 3.27
C VAL A 24 -26.85 -4.36 4.20
N GLY A 25 -28.10 -4.43 3.72
CA GLY A 25 -29.20 -4.96 4.55
C GLY A 25 -29.51 -4.15 5.81
N GLY A 26 -29.04 -2.90 5.91
CA GLY A 26 -29.16 -2.05 7.10
C GLY A 26 -27.95 -2.12 8.04
N GLU A 27 -26.97 -2.96 7.74
CA GLU A 27 -25.74 -3.10 8.54
C GLU A 27 -24.56 -2.43 7.85
N LYS A 28 -23.64 -1.88 8.65
CA LYS A 28 -22.41 -1.28 8.16
C LYS A 28 -21.36 -2.37 7.97
N VAL A 29 -20.84 -2.46 6.75
CA VAL A 29 -19.80 -3.39 6.33
C VAL A 29 -18.56 -2.58 5.96
N VAL A 30 -17.38 -3.09 6.31
CA VAL A 30 -16.10 -2.47 5.96
C VAL A 30 -15.34 -3.39 5.02
N ALA A 31 -14.92 -2.88 3.87
CA ALA A 31 -13.97 -3.55 2.99
C ALA A 31 -12.57 -2.97 3.24
N ARG A 32 -11.56 -3.83 3.37
CA ARG A 32 -10.15 -3.46 3.42
C ARG A 32 -9.46 -3.86 2.13
N ARG A 33 -8.73 -2.92 1.56
CA ARG A 33 -7.87 -3.10 0.40
C ARG A 33 -6.43 -3.12 0.86
N GLU A 34 -5.74 -4.19 0.57
CA GLU A 34 -4.30 -4.32 0.80
C GLU A 34 -3.58 -4.35 -0.55
N GLU A 35 -2.68 -3.40 -0.77
CA GLU A 35 -1.78 -3.45 -1.92
C GLU A 35 -0.38 -3.78 -1.46
N ASN A 36 0.25 -4.78 -2.07
CA ASN A 36 1.64 -5.12 -1.83
C ASN A 36 2.48 -4.86 -3.09
N THR A 37 3.50 -4.02 -2.96
CA THR A 37 4.37 -3.64 -4.07
C THR A 37 5.63 -4.52 -4.14
N GLY A 38 5.56 -5.78 -3.72
CA GLY A 38 6.71 -6.68 -3.62
C GLY A 38 7.57 -6.67 -4.90
N GLY A 39 8.82 -6.21 -4.78
CA GLY A 39 9.74 -6.09 -5.92
C GLY A 39 9.53 -4.89 -6.87
N ALA A 40 8.56 -4.00 -6.61
CA ALA A 40 8.38 -2.77 -7.37
C ALA A 40 9.54 -1.78 -7.16
N GLU A 41 9.79 -0.95 -8.17
CA GLU A 41 10.73 0.16 -8.05
C GLU A 41 10.02 1.37 -7.45
N ILE A 42 10.56 1.88 -6.36
CA ILE A 42 9.99 3.00 -5.60
C ILE A 42 10.92 4.20 -5.75
N THR A 43 10.34 5.31 -6.17
CA THR A 43 11.04 6.58 -6.21
C THR A 43 10.74 7.35 -4.94
N ILE A 44 11.79 7.64 -4.16
CA ILE A 44 11.67 8.35 -2.89
C ILE A 44 12.52 9.61 -2.86
N VAL A 45 12.11 10.57 -2.02
CA VAL A 45 12.85 11.80 -1.76
C VAL A 45 13.20 11.87 -0.29
N PHE A 46 14.49 12.10 -0.02
CA PHE A 46 14.95 12.41 1.32
C PHE A 46 15.12 13.93 1.52
N PRO A 47 14.71 14.47 2.68
CA PRO A 47 15.10 15.81 3.11
C PRO A 47 16.62 15.95 3.12
N SER A 48 17.14 17.15 2.85
CA SER A 48 18.59 17.40 2.85
C SER A 48 19.24 17.17 4.22
N SER A 49 18.46 17.08 5.30
CA SER A 49 18.93 16.83 6.66
C SER A 49 19.30 15.37 6.93
N ASN A 50 18.89 14.44 6.08
CA ASN A 50 19.21 13.03 6.28
C ASN A 50 20.64 12.76 5.83
N ALA A 51 21.46 12.22 6.72
CA ALA A 51 22.73 11.62 6.37
C ALA A 51 22.46 10.17 5.96
N LEU A 52 22.41 9.91 4.65
CA LEU A 52 22.15 8.59 4.11
C LEU A 52 23.40 7.70 4.24
N PRO A 53 23.23 6.37 4.33
CA PRO A 53 24.35 5.43 4.38
C PRO A 53 25.12 5.44 3.04
N ASP A 54 26.34 4.89 3.07
CA ASP A 54 27.17 4.71 1.88
C ASP A 54 26.56 3.65 0.93
N ASP A 55 26.97 3.65 -0.35
CA ASP A 55 26.33 2.86 -1.43
C ASP A 55 26.40 1.33 -1.22
N ASP A 56 27.24 0.82 -0.31
CA ASP A 56 27.44 -0.59 0.01
C ASP A 56 26.74 -1.08 1.28
N GLU A 57 25.98 -0.20 1.96
CA GLU A 57 25.20 -0.53 3.15
C GLU A 57 23.69 -0.67 2.84
N GLU A 58 23.00 -1.54 3.58
CA GLU A 58 21.55 -1.71 3.47
C GLU A 58 20.80 -0.46 3.97
N LEU A 59 19.80 0.00 3.21
CA LEU A 59 18.96 1.13 3.61
C LEU A 59 17.71 0.64 4.35
N ASN A 60 17.70 0.81 5.68
CA ASN A 60 16.49 0.64 6.50
C ASN A 60 15.72 1.96 6.58
N LEU A 61 14.58 2.04 5.93
CA LEU A 61 13.83 3.30 5.79
C LEU A 61 13.16 3.76 7.09
N ASN A 62 12.92 2.87 8.06
CA ASN A 62 12.25 3.21 9.32
C ASN A 62 12.97 4.30 10.13
N ASP A 63 14.28 4.46 9.92
CA ASP A 63 15.11 5.45 10.61
C ASP A 63 15.13 6.83 9.93
N TYR A 64 14.49 6.96 8.77
CA TYR A 64 14.57 8.16 7.94
C TYR A 64 13.20 8.79 7.70
N LYS A 65 13.18 10.12 7.64
CA LYS A 65 12.06 10.85 7.04
C LYS A 65 12.22 10.82 5.52
N TYR A 66 11.19 10.46 4.78
CA TYR A 66 11.19 10.45 3.31
C TYR A 66 9.78 10.70 2.80
N ASP A 67 9.69 11.04 1.51
CA ASP A 67 8.44 11.12 0.76
C ASP A 67 8.49 10.13 -0.40
N ILE A 68 7.43 9.33 -0.57
CA ILE A 68 7.25 8.46 -1.73
C ILE A 68 6.68 9.30 -2.88
N VAL A 69 7.38 9.32 -4.01
CA VAL A 69 7.02 10.14 -5.18
C VAL A 69 6.28 9.32 -6.22
N SER A 70 6.73 8.10 -6.47
CA SER A 70 6.10 7.20 -7.45
C SER A 70 6.51 5.77 -7.20
N ILE A 71 5.65 4.83 -7.62
CA ILE A 71 5.89 3.40 -7.57
C ILE A 71 5.63 2.86 -8.96
N THR A 72 6.56 2.03 -9.46
CA THR A 72 6.48 1.43 -10.78
C THR A 72 6.76 -0.06 -10.65
N GLY A 73 5.86 -0.89 -11.16
CA GLY A 73 5.98 -2.34 -11.12
C GLY A 73 4.61 -2.99 -10.96
N ASP A 74 4.63 -4.32 -10.85
CA ASP A 74 3.42 -5.07 -10.54
C ASP A 74 3.05 -4.85 -9.07
N ILE A 75 1.76 -4.59 -8.84
CA ILE A 75 1.19 -4.41 -7.51
C ILE A 75 0.18 -5.53 -7.30
N GLN A 76 0.36 -6.32 -6.26
CA GLN A 76 -0.60 -7.32 -5.86
C GLN A 76 -1.68 -6.66 -5.01
N VAL A 77 -2.95 -6.91 -5.31
CA VAL A 77 -4.08 -6.30 -4.60
C VAL A 77 -4.93 -7.41 -3.99
N TRP A 78 -5.21 -7.28 -2.70
CA TRP A 78 -6.06 -8.16 -1.93
C TRP A 78 -7.20 -7.36 -1.31
N TRP A 79 -8.38 -7.99 -1.24
CA TRP A 79 -9.55 -7.44 -0.58
C TRP A 79 -10.03 -8.37 0.53
N TYR A 80 -10.48 -7.76 1.61
CA TYR A 80 -11.06 -8.42 2.78
C TYR A 80 -12.34 -7.70 3.18
N ILE A 81 -13.35 -8.43 3.64
CA ILE A 81 -14.57 -7.85 4.19
C ILE A 81 -14.58 -8.09 5.71
N GLU A 82 -14.92 -7.05 6.46
CA GLU A 82 -15.20 -7.11 7.88
C GLU A 82 -16.67 -6.78 8.12
N GLY A 83 -17.37 -7.71 8.76
CA GLY A 83 -18.78 -7.57 9.11
C GLY A 83 -19.37 -8.90 9.55
N ASP A 84 -20.54 -8.86 10.19
CA ASP A 84 -21.31 -10.06 10.51
C ASP A 84 -22.13 -10.49 9.28
N LEU A 85 -21.46 -11.00 8.26
CA LEU A 85 -22.08 -11.44 7.02
C LEU A 85 -22.02 -12.96 6.89
N SER A 86 -22.99 -13.53 6.18
CA SER A 86 -22.87 -14.92 5.70
C SER A 86 -21.74 -15.03 4.66
N GLU A 87 -21.00 -16.14 4.65
CA GLU A 87 -19.92 -16.44 3.68
C GLU A 87 -20.33 -16.14 2.23
N ARG A 88 -21.50 -16.63 1.81
CA ARG A 88 -22.04 -16.37 0.46
C ARG A 88 -22.15 -14.88 0.13
N LYS A 89 -22.50 -14.05 1.12
CA LYS A 89 -22.66 -12.61 0.92
C LYS A 89 -21.32 -11.88 0.90
N GLU A 90 -20.36 -12.35 1.70
CA GLU A 90 -18.98 -11.90 1.65
C GLU A 90 -18.36 -12.18 0.27
N ASP A 91 -18.49 -13.40 -0.25
CA ASP A 91 -17.97 -13.79 -1.56
C ASP A 91 -18.53 -12.92 -2.70
N GLU A 92 -19.85 -12.66 -2.71
CA GLU A 92 -20.50 -11.77 -3.67
C GLU A 92 -19.91 -10.35 -3.65
N LEU A 93 -19.59 -9.83 -2.46
CA LEU A 93 -19.05 -8.48 -2.29
C LEU A 93 -17.56 -8.43 -2.68
N LEU A 94 -16.80 -9.49 -2.40
CA LEU A 94 -15.41 -9.61 -2.84
C LEU A 94 -15.31 -9.68 -4.37
N GLU A 95 -16.14 -10.50 -5.01
CA GLU A 95 -16.20 -10.59 -6.48
C GLU A 95 -16.50 -9.22 -7.11
N GLU A 96 -17.46 -8.46 -6.55
CA GLU A 96 -17.75 -7.08 -6.97
C GLU A 96 -16.51 -6.17 -6.89
N LEU A 97 -15.73 -6.26 -5.80
CA LEU A 97 -14.53 -5.45 -5.58
C LEU A 97 -13.38 -5.82 -6.53
N TYR A 98 -13.23 -7.10 -6.88
CA TYR A 98 -12.20 -7.56 -7.81
C TYR A 98 -12.54 -7.31 -9.28
N GLU A 99 -13.81 -7.45 -9.69
CA GLU A 99 -14.21 -7.38 -11.10
C GLU A 99 -14.43 -5.96 -11.62
N GLY A 100 -14.91 -5.04 -10.78
CA GLY A 100 -15.34 -3.71 -11.22
C GLY A 100 -14.67 -2.54 -10.52
N GLY A 101 -13.84 -2.80 -9.50
CA GLY A 101 -13.43 -1.72 -8.58
C GLY A 101 -14.63 -0.95 -8.03
N ASN A 102 -14.39 0.16 -7.34
CA ASN A 102 -15.47 1.02 -6.85
C ASN A 102 -16.05 1.95 -7.96
N GLU A 103 -16.15 1.47 -9.20
CA GLU A 103 -16.54 2.29 -10.37
C GLU A 103 -17.96 2.86 -10.28
N GLU A 104 -18.85 2.19 -9.53
CA GLU A 104 -20.21 2.65 -9.26
C GLU A 104 -20.35 3.43 -7.94
N GLU A 105 -19.23 3.85 -7.31
CA GLU A 105 -19.18 4.56 -6.02
C GLU A 105 -19.98 3.88 -4.89
N LYS A 106 -20.18 2.56 -4.98
CA LYS A 106 -20.95 1.77 -4.00
C LYS A 106 -20.34 1.78 -2.61
N TRP A 107 -19.02 1.93 -2.56
CA TRP A 107 -18.23 1.96 -1.35
C TRP A 107 -17.74 3.38 -1.09
N SER A 108 -17.89 3.86 0.13
CA SER A 108 -17.37 5.17 0.54
C SER A 108 -16.00 4.99 1.17
N ASN A 109 -14.99 5.72 0.72
CA ASN A 109 -13.68 5.70 1.38
C ASN A 109 -13.80 6.25 2.80
N ILE A 110 -13.20 5.57 3.76
CA ILE A 110 -13.18 6.00 5.15
C ILE A 110 -12.08 7.05 5.30
N GLU A 111 -12.45 8.29 5.65
CA GLU A 111 -11.46 9.36 5.78
C GLU A 111 -10.38 9.00 6.83
N GLY A 112 -9.11 9.20 6.46
CA GLY A 112 -7.96 8.93 7.33
C GLY A 112 -7.62 7.44 7.50
N CYS A 113 -8.24 6.53 6.75
CA CYS A 113 -7.93 5.10 6.82
C CYS A 113 -6.67 4.68 6.05
N HIS A 114 -6.14 5.56 5.20
CA HIS A 114 -4.97 5.25 4.39
C HIS A 114 -3.73 5.05 5.27
N VAL A 115 -3.17 3.85 5.24
CA VAL A 115 -1.92 3.53 5.94
C VAL A 115 -0.92 2.99 4.91
N ALA A 116 0.25 3.60 4.86
CA ALA A 116 1.38 3.12 4.08
C ALA A 116 2.46 2.62 5.04
N PHE A 117 2.90 1.37 4.87
CA PHE A 117 3.91 0.76 5.73
C PHE A 117 5.00 0.09 4.89
N LEU A 118 6.23 0.54 5.05
CA LEU A 118 7.41 -0.09 4.44
C LEU A 118 7.89 -1.21 5.36
N GLN A 119 7.81 -2.45 4.89
CA GLN A 119 8.35 -3.61 5.59
C GLN A 119 9.68 -4.04 4.96
N GLY A 120 10.67 -4.31 5.81
CA GLY A 120 11.94 -4.88 5.39
C GLY A 120 13.02 -3.84 5.06
N GLY A 121 14.05 -4.31 4.34
CA GLY A 121 15.17 -3.50 3.85
C GLY A 121 15.00 -3.14 2.37
N TYR A 122 15.68 -2.08 1.95
CA TYR A 122 15.66 -1.60 0.57
C TYR A 122 17.08 -1.38 0.04
N ASP A 123 17.27 -1.69 -1.24
CA ASP A 123 18.50 -1.40 -1.97
C ASP A 123 18.33 -0.10 -2.76
N ILE A 124 19.37 0.74 -2.77
CA ILE A 124 19.44 1.88 -3.67
C ILE A 124 19.84 1.39 -5.06
N ILE A 125 18.94 1.50 -6.04
CA ILE A 125 19.25 1.17 -7.44
C ILE A 125 20.07 2.30 -8.08
N LYS A 126 19.62 3.55 -7.91
CA LYS A 126 20.29 4.73 -8.44
C LYS A 126 19.82 6.01 -7.79
N LYS A 127 20.70 7.01 -7.77
CA LYS A 127 20.35 8.42 -7.51
C LYS A 127 19.72 9.04 -8.77
N LEU A 128 18.67 9.83 -8.60
CA LEU A 128 17.89 10.48 -9.66
C LEU A 128 18.14 11.99 -9.75
#